data_AF-A0A2K3M5U8-F1
#
_entry.id   AF-A0A2K3M5U8-F1
#
_cell.length_a   1.000
_cell.length_b   1.000
_cell.length_c   1.000
_cell.angle_alpha   90.00
_cell.angle_beta   90.00
_cell.angle_gamma   90.00
#
_symmetry.space_group_name_H-M   'P 1'
#
loop_
_entity.id
_entity.type
_entity.pdbx_description
1 polymer ?
#
loop_
_entity_poly.entity_id
_entity_poly.type
_entity_poly.pdbx_seq_one_letter_code
_entity_poly.pdbx_strand_id
1 'polypeptide(L)'
;MRRNNSNSGTSLLREVYETVFGCAEAEEQEEVQKLRKNETMRRNNSNSGNYRNPCITMHQPWASLLVYGIKRIEGRSWPAPITGRLWIHAAGKVPDESTIKAMEYFYKEIYALNGITDLNFPQHYPVSRLL
;
A
#
# COMPACT_ATOMS: atom_id res chain seq x y z
N MET A 1 11.45 37.92 7.19
CA MET A 1 11.64 37.07 5.99
C MET A 1 10.99 35.70 6.22
N ARG A 2 9.90 35.41 5.51
CA ARG A 2 9.26 34.08 5.49
C ARG A 2 9.88 33.26 4.36
N ARG A 3 10.39 32.06 4.66
CA ARG A 3 10.83 31.09 3.64
C ARG A 3 9.60 30.32 3.17
N ASN A 4 9.28 30.44 1.89
CA ASN A 4 8.23 29.68 1.22
C ASN A 4 8.73 28.25 1.03
N ASN A 5 8.03 27.27 1.61
CA ASN A 5 8.29 25.85 1.41
C ASN A 5 7.21 25.30 0.46
N SER A 6 7.54 25.18 -0.82
CA SER A 6 6.66 24.64 -1.86
C SER A 6 6.64 23.11 -1.80
N ASN A 7 5.81 22.55 -0.92
CA ASN A 7 5.41 21.14 -0.95
C ASN A 7 4.09 20.99 -1.74
N SER A 8 4.13 21.08 -3.07
CA SER A 8 2.93 20.96 -3.91
C SER A 8 2.89 19.72 -4.82
N GLY A 9 3.95 18.90 -4.88
CA GLY A 9 4.01 17.75 -5.79
C GLY A 9 3.52 16.41 -5.20
N THR A 10 3.52 16.25 -3.88
CA THR A 10 3.25 14.94 -3.24
C THR A 10 1.77 14.68 -2.93
N SER A 11 0.91 15.68 -3.07
CA SER A 11 -0.52 15.60 -2.70
C SER A 11 -1.36 14.87 -3.74
N LEU A 12 -1.11 15.16 -5.03
CA LEU A 12 -1.92 14.64 -6.14
C LEU A 12 -1.76 13.13 -6.34
N LEU A 13 -0.55 12.60 -6.10
CA LEU A 13 -0.31 11.16 -6.12
C LEU A 13 -1.12 10.42 -5.06
N ARG A 14 -1.25 10.99 -3.86
CA ARG A 14 -2.06 10.40 -2.81
C ARG A 14 -3.53 10.48 -3.17
N GLU A 15 -4.01 11.63 -3.64
CA GLU A 15 -5.41 11.80 -4.00
C GLU A 15 -5.84 10.91 -5.17
N VAL A 16 -5.07 10.83 -6.25
CA VAL A 16 -5.41 9.98 -7.41
C VAL A 16 -5.36 8.50 -7.05
N TYR A 17 -4.37 8.10 -6.26
CA TYR A 17 -4.23 6.71 -5.83
C TYR A 17 -5.35 6.29 -4.87
N GLU A 18 -5.66 7.11 -3.85
CA GLU A 18 -6.79 6.88 -2.94
C GLU A 18 -8.14 6.96 -3.68
N THR A 19 -8.27 7.78 -4.73
CA THR A 19 -9.52 7.85 -5.53
C THR A 19 -9.72 6.60 -6.38
N VAL A 20 -8.68 6.10 -7.06
CA VAL A 20 -8.83 4.97 -7.99
C VAL A 20 -8.72 3.62 -7.29
N PHE A 21 -7.87 3.48 -6.27
CA PHE A 21 -7.77 2.25 -5.46
C PHE A 21 -8.74 2.24 -4.28
N GLY A 22 -9.11 3.39 -3.74
CA GLY A 22 -10.09 3.46 -2.67
C GLY A 22 -11.46 2.99 -3.12
N CYS A 23 -11.88 3.22 -4.38
CA CYS A 23 -13.18 2.72 -4.88
C CYS A 23 -13.30 1.19 -4.93
N ALA A 24 -12.20 0.44 -5.09
CA ALA A 24 -12.23 -1.03 -4.98
C ALA A 24 -12.24 -1.52 -3.52
N GLU A 25 -12.00 -0.63 -2.56
CA GLU A 25 -11.98 -0.89 -1.11
C GLU A 25 -13.07 -0.08 -0.35
N ALA A 26 -14.01 0.58 -1.07
CA ALA A 26 -14.81 1.69 -0.54
C ALA A 26 -16.15 1.32 0.12
N GLU A 27 -16.75 0.16 -0.14
CA GLU A 27 -18.09 -0.10 0.40
C GLU A 27 -18.11 -0.45 1.90
N GLU A 28 -16.95 -0.64 2.54
CA GLU A 28 -16.83 -1.04 3.95
C GLU A 28 -16.22 0.08 4.85
N GLN A 29 -16.16 1.34 4.39
CA GLN A 29 -15.32 2.36 5.05
C GLN A 29 -16.05 3.33 6.00
N GLU A 30 -17.37 3.54 5.87
CA GLU A 30 -18.08 4.50 6.73
C GLU A 30 -18.34 3.96 8.15
N GLU A 31 -18.61 2.66 8.28
CA GLU A 31 -18.86 2.01 9.57
C GLU A 31 -17.55 1.86 10.38
N VAL A 32 -16.43 1.60 9.70
CA VAL A 32 -15.08 1.47 10.26
C VAL A 32 -14.55 2.80 10.82
N GLN A 33 -14.90 3.95 10.23
CA GLN A 33 -14.55 5.28 10.76
C GLN A 33 -15.26 5.59 12.10
N LYS A 34 -16.50 5.13 12.27
CA LYS A 34 -17.27 5.32 13.52
C LYS A 34 -16.73 4.43 14.64
N LEU A 35 -16.27 3.21 14.31
CA LEU A 35 -15.58 2.32 15.25
C LEU A 35 -14.18 2.84 15.63
N ARG A 36 -13.40 3.39 14.71
CA ARG A 36 -12.05 3.95 15.00
C ARG A 36 -12.03 5.07 16.06
N LYS A 37 -13.11 5.85 16.18
CA LYS A 37 -13.20 6.92 17.20
C LYS A 37 -13.37 6.36 18.62
N ASN A 38 -14.04 5.21 18.78
CA ASN A 38 -14.28 4.62 20.10
C ASN A 38 -13.08 3.78 20.60
N GLU A 39 -12.31 3.15 19.71
CA GLU A 39 -11.09 2.41 20.06
C GLU A 39 -9.92 3.32 20.47
N THR A 40 -9.88 4.54 19.95
CA THR A 40 -8.76 5.46 20.19
C THR A 40 -8.61 5.85 21.66
N MET A 41 -9.67 5.75 22.48
CA MET A 41 -9.60 5.99 23.94
C MET A 41 -9.06 4.79 24.75
N ARG A 42 -8.93 3.58 24.18
CA ARG A 42 -8.40 2.39 24.89
C ARG A 42 -6.87 2.25 24.83
N ARG A 43 -6.15 3.21 24.23
CA ARG A 43 -4.71 3.16 23.92
C ARG A 43 -3.75 3.40 25.12
N ASN A 44 -4.07 2.95 26.33
CA ASN A 44 -3.17 3.06 27.50
C ASN A 44 -2.72 1.70 28.06
N ASN A 45 -2.36 0.77 27.17
CA ASN A 45 -1.53 -0.37 27.58
C ASN A 45 -0.66 -0.81 26.40
N SER A 46 0.37 0.00 26.09
CA SER A 46 1.35 -0.33 25.04
C SER A 46 2.28 -1.42 25.56
N ASN A 47 1.77 -2.66 25.60
CA ASN A 47 2.64 -3.82 25.53
C ASN A 47 3.19 -3.84 24.10
N SER A 48 4.32 -3.17 23.86
CA SER A 48 5.00 -3.24 22.57
C SER A 48 5.44 -4.69 22.39
N GLY A 49 4.55 -5.50 21.81
CA GLY A 49 4.87 -6.88 21.47
C GLY A 49 6.18 -6.86 20.69
N ASN A 50 7.18 -7.57 21.17
CA ASN A 50 8.49 -7.64 20.52
C ASN A 50 8.33 -8.45 19.21
N TYR A 51 7.79 -7.82 18.16
CA TYR A 51 7.69 -8.40 16.83
C TYR A 51 9.10 -8.43 16.22
N ARG A 52 9.81 -9.53 16.43
CA ARG A 52 11.23 -9.64 16.09
C ARG A 52 11.52 -9.69 14.59
N ASN A 53 10.51 -9.95 13.76
CA ASN A 53 10.54 -9.94 12.29
C ASN A 53 9.08 -10.03 11.77
N PRO A 54 8.30 -8.94 11.86
CA PRO A 54 6.91 -9.01 11.40
C PRO A 54 6.86 -9.24 9.89
N CYS A 55 5.84 -9.96 9.43
CA CYS A 55 5.60 -10.24 8.02
C CYS A 55 4.14 -9.96 7.68
N ILE A 56 3.89 -9.39 6.50
CA ILE A 56 2.55 -9.25 5.91
C ILE A 56 2.43 -10.12 4.67
N THR A 57 1.26 -10.73 4.49
CA THR A 57 0.97 -11.53 3.30
C THR A 57 0.11 -10.73 2.32
N MET A 58 0.47 -10.78 1.04
CA MET A 58 -0.21 -10.06 -0.03
C MET A 58 -0.32 -10.91 -1.29
N HIS A 59 -1.44 -10.78 -2.02
CA HIS A 59 -1.62 -11.42 -3.31
C HIS A 59 -0.79 -10.75 -4.40
N GLN A 60 -0.41 -11.52 -5.41
CA GLN A 60 0.19 -10.96 -6.62
C GLN A 60 -0.88 -10.27 -7.47
N PRO A 61 -0.53 -9.21 -8.23
CA PRO A 61 0.82 -8.68 -8.44
C PRO A 61 1.32 -7.72 -7.33
N TRP A 62 0.47 -7.31 -6.40
CA TRP A 62 0.78 -6.24 -5.44
C TRP A 62 1.97 -6.53 -4.52
N ALA A 63 2.21 -7.79 -4.14
CA ALA A 63 3.34 -8.17 -3.32
C ALA A 63 4.68 -7.80 -3.98
N SER A 64 4.84 -8.12 -5.27
CA SER A 64 6.06 -7.75 -6.02
C SER A 64 6.15 -6.25 -6.24
N LEU A 65 5.02 -5.59 -6.49
CA LEU A 65 4.98 -4.14 -6.67
C LEU A 65 5.39 -3.38 -5.40
N LEU A 66 5.12 -3.91 -4.20
CA LEU A 66 5.62 -3.35 -2.94
C LEU A 66 7.14 -3.45 -2.85
N VAL A 67 7.70 -4.64 -3.13
CA VAL A 67 9.15 -4.89 -3.05
C VAL A 67 9.93 -4.06 -4.07
N TYR A 68 9.37 -3.88 -5.27
CA TYR A 68 9.93 -3.02 -6.32
C TYR A 68 9.71 -1.52 -6.05
N GLY A 69 9.02 -1.14 -4.98
CA GLY A 69 8.78 0.26 -4.61
C GLY A 69 7.76 0.99 -5.49
N ILE A 70 7.05 0.26 -6.36
CA ILE A 70 6.03 0.80 -7.26
C ILE A 70 4.74 1.09 -6.49
N LYS A 71 4.24 0.10 -5.74
CA LYS A 71 3.17 0.27 -4.76
C LYS A 71 3.81 0.71 -3.44
N ARG A 72 3.48 1.90 -2.95
CA ARG A 72 4.09 2.45 -1.72
C ARG A 72 3.20 2.33 -0.49
N ILE A 73 1.89 2.13 -0.68
CA ILE A 73 0.89 2.16 0.37
C ILE A 73 0.07 0.88 0.33
N GLU A 74 -0.16 0.33 1.52
CA GLU A 74 -0.95 -0.87 1.77
C GLU A 74 -2.03 -0.54 2.81
N GLY A 75 -3.29 -0.74 2.43
CA GLY A 75 -4.45 -0.49 3.28
C GLY A 75 -4.96 -1.78 3.92
N ARG A 76 -5.28 -1.73 5.21
CA ARG A 76 -6.00 -2.79 5.94
C ARG A 76 -7.07 -2.17 6.82
N SER A 77 -8.14 -2.93 7.08
CA SER A 77 -9.22 -2.52 7.98
C SER A 77 -8.75 -2.35 9.43
N TRP A 78 -7.71 -3.06 9.85
CA TRP A 78 -7.14 -2.97 11.18
C TRP A 78 -5.93 -2.01 11.28
N PRO A 79 -5.71 -1.37 12.45
CA PRO A 79 -4.47 -0.65 12.71
C PRO A 79 -3.30 -1.62 12.84
N ALA A 80 -2.20 -1.36 12.13
CA ALA A 80 -0.96 -2.12 12.32
C ALA A 80 -0.29 -1.70 13.64
N PRO A 81 -0.05 -2.61 14.62
CA PRO A 81 0.60 -2.30 15.88
C PRO A 81 2.14 -2.19 15.77
N ILE A 82 2.67 -2.24 14.53
CA ILE A 82 4.10 -2.30 14.24
C ILE A 82 4.55 -1.09 13.43
N THR A 83 5.75 -0.61 13.75
CA THR A 83 6.49 0.38 12.97
C THR A 83 7.91 -0.14 12.73
N GLY A 84 8.48 0.14 11.55
CA GLY A 84 9.80 -0.33 11.18
C GLY A 84 9.78 -1.40 10.08
N ARG A 85 10.79 -2.28 10.08
CA ARG A 85 10.99 -3.27 9.02
C ARG A 85 9.87 -4.31 9.02
N LEU A 86 9.28 -4.54 7.86
CA LEU A 86 8.20 -5.50 7.63
C LEU A 86 8.57 -6.39 6.43
N TRP A 87 8.52 -7.69 6.62
CA TRP A 87 8.75 -8.68 5.57
C TRP A 87 7.48 -8.83 4.70
N ILE A 88 7.67 -9.08 3.40
CA ILE A 88 6.57 -9.31 2.46
C ILE A 88 6.54 -10.78 2.05
N HIS A 89 5.42 -11.44 2.29
CA HIS A 89 5.14 -12.78 1.80
C HIS A 89 4.14 -12.70 0.64
N ALA A 90 4.49 -13.31 -0.50
CA ALA A 90 3.58 -13.50 -1.61
C ALA A 90 2.62 -14.65 -1.31
N ALA A 91 1.32 -14.36 -1.29
CA ALA A 91 0.28 -15.36 -1.11
C ALA A 91 0.26 -16.39 -2.25
N GLY A 92 -0.44 -17.52 -2.04
CA GLY A 92 -0.43 -18.64 -2.98
C GLY A 92 -1.32 -18.50 -4.21
N LYS A 93 -2.20 -17.48 -4.28
CA LYS A 93 -3.06 -17.29 -5.46
C LYS A 93 -2.22 -16.85 -6.66
N VAL A 94 -2.27 -17.64 -7.72
CA VAL A 94 -1.65 -17.30 -9.00
C VAL A 94 -2.37 -16.06 -9.58
N PRO A 95 -1.64 -15.00 -9.93
CA PRO A 95 -2.23 -13.81 -10.53
C PRO A 95 -2.65 -14.07 -11.98
N ASP A 96 -3.82 -13.56 -12.35
CA ASP A 96 -4.27 -13.59 -13.74
C ASP A 96 -3.47 -12.61 -14.59
N GLU A 97 -3.10 -13.00 -15.81
CA GLU A 97 -2.30 -12.13 -16.71
C GLU A 97 -2.98 -10.79 -17.02
N SER A 98 -4.31 -10.79 -17.11
CA SER A 98 -5.09 -9.57 -17.32
C SER A 98 -4.95 -8.61 -16.13
N THR A 99 -4.98 -9.14 -14.91
CA THR A 99 -4.78 -8.35 -13.69
C THR A 99 -3.37 -7.78 -13.63
N ILE A 100 -2.33 -8.56 -13.97
CA ILE A 100 -0.95 -8.07 -14.02
C ILE A 100 -0.86 -6.89 -14.98
N LYS A 101 -1.29 -7.07 -16.23
CA LYS A 101 -1.23 -6.02 -17.26
C LYS A 101 -2.02 -4.77 -16.88
N ALA A 102 -3.21 -4.95 -16.32
CA ALA A 102 -4.04 -3.85 -15.85
C ALA A 102 -3.35 -3.04 -14.75
N MET A 103 -2.71 -3.72 -13.78
CA MET A 103 -1.96 -3.05 -12.73
C MET A 103 -0.71 -2.36 -13.26
N GLU A 104 0.09 -3.01 -14.11
CA GLU A 104 1.27 -2.38 -14.72
C GLU A 104 0.91 -1.13 -15.51
N TYR A 105 -0.13 -1.22 -16.35
CA TYR A 105 -0.65 -0.07 -17.09
C TYR A 105 -1.07 1.06 -16.15
N PHE A 106 -1.87 0.73 -15.13
CA PHE A 106 -2.35 1.70 -14.15
C PHE A 106 -1.19 2.47 -13.46
N TYR A 107 -0.19 1.77 -12.93
CA TYR A 107 0.93 2.45 -12.27
C TYR A 107 1.77 3.24 -13.27
N LYS A 108 1.96 2.71 -14.47
CA LYS A 108 2.69 3.42 -15.52
C LYS A 108 2.04 4.75 -15.85
N GLU A 109 0.72 4.80 -15.99
CA GLU A 109 -0.02 6.04 -16.21
C GLU A 109 0.13 7.01 -15.04
N ILE A 110 -0.07 6.54 -13.80
CA ILE A 110 0.06 7.39 -12.62
C ILE A 110 1.46 8.00 -12.51
N TYR A 111 2.52 7.21 -12.69
CA TYR A 111 3.88 7.72 -12.61
C TYR A 111 4.23 8.63 -13.79
N ALA A 112 3.72 8.34 -14.99
CA ALA A 112 3.90 9.19 -16.17
C ALA A 112 3.28 10.58 -15.98
N LEU A 113 2.11 10.69 -15.35
CA LEU A 113 1.50 11.98 -14.99
C LEU A 113 2.38 12.82 -14.06
N ASN A 114 3.29 12.18 -13.33
CA ASN A 114 4.26 12.84 -12.45
C ASN A 114 5.64 13.02 -13.10
N GLY A 115 5.75 12.79 -14.41
CA GLY A 115 6.99 12.94 -15.18
C GLY A 115 7.98 11.78 -15.01
N ILE A 116 7.56 10.67 -14.38
CA ILE A 116 8.40 9.48 -14.20
C ILE A 116 8.01 8.45 -15.27
N THR A 117 8.88 8.26 -16.25
CA THR A 117 8.63 7.35 -17.39
C THR A 117 9.47 6.07 -17.35
N ASP A 118 10.57 6.08 -16.59
CA ASP A 118 11.46 4.94 -16.42
C ASP A 118 11.05 4.11 -15.20
N LEU A 119 9.99 3.33 -15.35
CA LEU A 119 9.48 2.43 -14.31
C LEU A 119 9.73 0.97 -14.71
N ASN A 120 10.55 0.29 -13.91
CA ASN A 120 10.92 -1.10 -14.14
C ASN A 120 9.99 -2.06 -13.40
N PHE A 121 9.16 -2.78 -14.13
CA PHE A 121 8.28 -3.80 -13.57
C PHE A 121 9.01 -5.14 -13.37
N PRO A 122 8.55 -5.97 -12.40
CA PRO A 122 9.05 -7.32 -12.23
C PRO A 122 8.80 -8.18 -13.48
N GLN A 123 9.78 -8.99 -13.89
CA GLN A 123 9.58 -9.96 -14.98
C GLN A 123 8.75 -11.17 -14.54
N HIS A 124 8.75 -11.48 -13.24
CA HIS A 124 8.07 -12.64 -12.66
C HIS A 124 7.37 -12.25 -11.35
N TYR A 125 6.20 -12.86 -11.12
CA TYR A 125 5.37 -12.65 -9.93
C TYR A 125 5.24 -13.96 -9.15
N PRO A 126 6.26 -14.36 -8.35
CA PRO A 126 6.24 -15.65 -7.71
C PRO A 126 5.24 -15.70 -6.55
N VAL A 127 4.67 -16.87 -6.30
CA VAL A 127 3.65 -17.11 -5.25
C VAL A 127 4.19 -18.01 -4.15
N SER A 128 3.53 -18.02 -2.99
CA SER A 128 3.85 -18.89 -1.84
C SER A 128 5.29 -18.79 -1.35
N ARG A 129 5.87 -17.57 -1.33
CA ARG A 129 7.25 -17.36 -0.88
C ARG A 129 7.46 -15.99 -0.25
N LEU A 130 8.46 -15.90 0.61
CA LEU A 130 8.98 -14.63 1.09
C LEU A 130 9.74 -13.93 -0.03
N LEU A 131 9.52 -12.62 -0.17
CA LEU A 131 10.15 -11.74 -1.15
C LEU A 131 11.20 -10.84 -0.48
#